data_AF-A0A9W6UYP5-F1
#
_entry.id   AF-A0A9W6UYP5-F1
#
_cell.length_a   1.000
_cell.length_b   1.000
_cell.length_c   1.000
_cell.angle_alpha   90.00
_cell.angle_beta   90.00
_cell.angle_gamma   90.00
#
_symmetry.space_group_name_H-M   'P 1'
#
loop_
_entity.id
_entity.type
_entity.pdbx_description
1 polymer ?
#
loop_
_entity_poly.entity_id
_entity_poly.type
_entity_poly.pdbx_seq_one_letter_code
_entity_poly.pdbx_strand_id
1 'polypeptide(L)'
;MSDISHDYDEAEALARSFEKHGDRLSEHHDRTGRHRARAAAGRGKDPLANIVSGLADRGLGVVEKALKSFVKHSGDTSQGIRQMSRNHQENDHGLGEAFTRINSSGRTPMYLLHDDGSVSRLREDGSTHKIAHDDPSGIHDILHNGAMQPPQAGEFKLPPKSRKKADAAVQRPQTSSAKVDHGTTPLARATQLARYANNDYGNQRGSTFTSNNYAAVRYQDGDKEFILVGRSKNPRHSEPIIGIPLLRDQKSGNVRDLYTERAPCPSCSPWLKHFVPHINVSHSFVGGNVEMKPYLEALRKHHGR
;
A
#
# COMPACT_ATOMS: atom_id res chain seq x y z
N MET A 1 12.58 -11.97 -12.78
CA MET A 1 11.26 -12.34 -13.32
C MET A 1 11.00 -11.39 -14.48
N SER A 2 10.84 -11.91 -15.69
CA SER A 2 10.44 -11.10 -16.85
C SER A 2 9.02 -10.62 -16.63
N ASP A 3 8.83 -9.31 -16.58
CA ASP A 3 7.51 -8.70 -16.44
C ASP A 3 6.72 -9.01 -17.72
N ILE A 4 5.64 -9.79 -17.60
CA ILE A 4 4.71 -10.02 -18.71
C ILE A 4 3.78 -8.81 -18.71
N SER A 5 4.16 -7.75 -19.41
CA SER A 5 3.31 -6.57 -19.63
C SER A 5 2.53 -6.76 -20.93
N HIS A 6 1.21 -6.54 -20.88
CA HIS A 6 0.39 -6.48 -22.09
C HIS A 6 0.66 -5.16 -22.80
N ASP A 7 1.06 -5.21 -24.08
CA ASP A 7 1.28 -4.02 -24.91
C ASP A 7 -0.03 -3.66 -25.62
N TYR A 8 -0.72 -2.66 -25.07
CA TYR A 8 -2.00 -2.18 -25.57
C TYR A 8 -1.89 -1.54 -26.97
N ASP A 9 -0.75 -0.92 -27.26
CA ASP A 9 -0.49 -0.28 -28.56
C ASP A 9 -0.26 -1.35 -29.63
N GLU A 10 0.44 -2.44 -29.29
CA GLU A 10 0.64 -3.59 -30.17
C GLU A 10 -0.68 -4.31 -30.48
N ALA A 11 -1.56 -4.48 -29.48
CA ALA A 11 -2.88 -5.09 -29.67
C ALA A 11 -3.78 -4.26 -30.60
N GLU A 12 -3.79 -2.93 -30.47
CA GLU A 12 -4.55 -2.04 -31.35
C GLU A 12 -3.93 -1.98 -32.76
N ALA A 13 -2.59 -1.99 -32.88
CA ALA A 13 -1.91 -2.06 -34.17
C ALA A 13 -2.25 -3.37 -34.92
N LEU A 14 -2.30 -4.50 -34.21
CA LEU A 14 -2.68 -5.79 -34.76
C LEU A 14 -4.15 -5.79 -35.21
N ALA A 15 -5.07 -5.27 -34.40
CA ALA A 15 -6.49 -5.17 -34.76
C ALA A 15 -6.69 -4.34 -36.04
N ARG A 16 -6.00 -3.20 -36.18
CA ARG A 16 -6.02 -2.37 -37.39
C ARG A 16 -5.46 -3.09 -38.61
N SER A 17 -4.46 -3.95 -38.43
CA SER A 17 -3.92 -4.76 -39.52
C SER A 17 -4.98 -5.72 -40.06
N PHE A 18 -5.72 -6.42 -39.18
CA PHE A 18 -6.83 -7.30 -39.57
C PHE A 18 -7.97 -6.55 -40.26
N GLU A 19 -8.31 -5.34 -39.82
CA GLU A 19 -9.31 -4.50 -40.50
C GLU A 19 -8.85 -4.15 -41.92
N LYS A 20 -7.61 -3.68 -42.07
CA LYS A 20 -7.03 -3.34 -43.37
C LYS A 20 -6.98 -4.54 -44.33
N HIS A 21 -6.71 -5.73 -43.80
CA HIS A 21 -6.77 -6.96 -44.58
C HIS A 21 -8.22 -7.33 -44.96
N GLY A 22 -9.18 -7.14 -44.04
CA GLY A 22 -10.60 -7.31 -44.31
C GLY A 22 -11.12 -6.38 -45.41
N ASP A 23 -10.75 -5.09 -45.38
CA ASP A 23 -11.14 -4.10 -46.38
C ASP A 23 -10.65 -4.48 -47.78
N ARG A 24 -9.38 -4.90 -47.89
CA ARG A 24 -8.81 -5.40 -49.15
C ARG A 24 -9.57 -6.62 -49.67
N LEU A 25 -9.89 -7.57 -48.78
CA LEU A 25 -10.64 -8.77 -49.15
C LEU A 25 -12.09 -8.46 -49.54
N SER A 26 -12.71 -7.45 -48.92
CA SER A 26 -14.03 -6.95 -49.30
C SER A 26 -14.00 -6.34 -50.70
N GLU A 27 -12.96 -5.58 -51.03
CA GLU A 27 -12.79 -5.05 -52.38
C GLU A 27 -12.64 -6.18 -53.41
N HIS A 28 -11.87 -7.23 -53.08
CA HIS A 28 -11.75 -8.42 -53.92
C HIS A 28 -13.06 -9.20 -54.06
N HIS A 29 -13.85 -9.29 -52.99
CA HIS A 29 -15.19 -9.87 -53.02
C HIS A 29 -16.08 -9.13 -54.02
N ASP A 30 -16.13 -7.80 -53.95
CA ASP A 30 -16.97 -6.98 -54.83
C ASP A 30 -16.54 -7.07 -56.29
N ARG A 31 -15.22 -7.10 -56.55
CA ARG A 31 -14.69 -7.35 -57.90
C ARG A 31 -15.12 -8.73 -58.40
N THR A 32 -14.98 -9.77 -57.58
CA THR A 32 -15.38 -11.15 -57.91
C THR A 32 -16.88 -11.24 -58.21
N GLY A 33 -17.72 -10.61 -57.40
CA GLY A 33 -19.17 -10.54 -57.62
C GLY A 33 -19.52 -9.85 -58.95
N ARG A 34 -18.84 -8.75 -59.29
CA ARG A 34 -18.99 -8.10 -60.61
C ARG A 34 -18.56 -9.01 -61.77
N HIS A 35 -17.46 -9.75 -61.63
CA HIS A 35 -17.02 -10.71 -62.65
C HIS A 35 -18.02 -11.86 -62.82
N ARG A 36 -18.58 -12.35 -61.71
CA ARG A 36 -19.61 -13.38 -61.71
C ARG A 36 -20.89 -12.92 -62.42
N ALA A 37 -21.36 -11.71 -62.11
CA ALA A 37 -22.54 -11.12 -62.77
C ALA A 37 -22.33 -10.98 -64.29
N ARG A 38 -21.13 -10.59 -64.73
CA ARG A 38 -20.77 -10.52 -66.15
C ARG A 38 -20.72 -11.91 -66.81
N ALA A 39 -20.17 -12.91 -66.14
CA ALA A 39 -20.14 -14.29 -66.65
C ALA A 39 -21.55 -14.88 -66.81
N ALA A 40 -22.46 -14.56 -65.88
CA ALA A 40 -23.87 -14.95 -65.95
C ALA A 40 -24.62 -14.26 -67.10
N ALA A 41 -24.31 -12.98 -67.39
CA ALA A 41 -24.88 -12.24 -68.52
C ALA A 41 -24.44 -12.76 -69.91
N GLY A 42 -23.40 -13.58 -69.99
CA GLY A 42 -22.97 -14.26 -71.22
C GLY A 42 -23.81 -15.48 -71.63
N ARG A 43 -24.76 -15.92 -70.78
CA ARG A 43 -25.65 -17.05 -71.06
C ARG A 43 -26.61 -16.73 -72.22
N GLY A 44 -26.82 -17.70 -73.10
CA GLY A 44 -27.83 -17.64 -74.18
C GLY A 44 -27.29 -17.41 -75.60
N LYS A 45 -25.98 -17.28 -75.81
CA LYS A 45 -25.40 -17.02 -77.14
C LYS A 45 -25.10 -18.29 -77.95
N ASP A 46 -24.63 -19.37 -77.32
CA ASP A 46 -24.46 -20.70 -77.92
C ASP A 46 -24.31 -21.81 -76.82
N PRO A 47 -24.37 -23.11 -77.17
CA PRO A 47 -24.26 -24.21 -76.20
C PRO A 47 -22.92 -24.28 -75.45
N LEU A 48 -21.81 -23.89 -76.07
CA LEU A 48 -20.48 -23.90 -75.44
C LEU A 48 -20.34 -22.74 -74.45
N ALA A 49 -20.82 -21.55 -74.80
CA ALA A 49 -20.90 -20.38 -73.95
C ALA A 49 -21.74 -20.64 -72.69
N ASN A 50 -22.83 -21.41 -72.82
CA ASN A 50 -23.64 -21.81 -71.65
C ASN A 50 -22.87 -22.73 -70.69
N ILE A 51 -22.08 -23.68 -71.21
CA ILE A 51 -21.25 -24.58 -70.40
C ILE A 51 -20.13 -23.79 -69.70
N VAL A 52 -19.42 -22.95 -70.46
CA VAL A 52 -18.31 -22.13 -69.94
C VAL A 52 -18.80 -21.12 -68.89
N SER A 53 -19.90 -20.40 -69.16
CA SER A 53 -20.52 -19.49 -68.18
C SER A 53 -21.05 -20.22 -66.95
N GLY A 54 -21.53 -21.47 -67.08
CA GLY A 54 -21.97 -22.29 -65.96
C GLY A 54 -20.83 -22.70 -65.03
N LEU A 55 -19.69 -23.12 -65.59
CA LEU A 55 -18.49 -23.46 -64.81
C LEU A 55 -17.88 -22.22 -64.14
N ALA A 56 -17.78 -21.10 -64.85
CA ALA A 56 -17.26 -19.84 -64.31
C ALA A 56 -18.13 -19.30 -63.17
N ASP A 57 -19.46 -19.34 -63.29
CA ASP A 57 -20.39 -18.91 -62.23
C ASP A 57 -20.25 -19.76 -60.95
N ARG A 58 -20.09 -21.08 -61.09
CA ARG A 58 -19.85 -21.97 -59.93
C ARG A 58 -18.50 -21.69 -59.27
N GLY A 59 -17.43 -21.58 -60.06
CA GLY A 59 -16.08 -21.30 -59.55
C GLY A 59 -16.02 -19.95 -58.82
N LEU A 60 -16.51 -18.88 -59.46
CA LEU A 60 -16.54 -17.54 -58.87
C LEU A 60 -17.46 -17.48 -57.65
N GLY A 61 -18.56 -18.22 -57.64
CA GLY A 61 -19.46 -18.30 -56.47
C GLY A 61 -18.84 -18.96 -55.25
N VAL A 62 -17.95 -19.96 -55.43
CA VAL A 62 -17.18 -20.55 -54.30
C VAL A 62 -16.17 -19.55 -53.75
N VAL A 63 -15.45 -18.86 -54.62
CA VAL A 63 -14.47 -17.83 -54.23
C VAL A 63 -15.15 -16.66 -53.52
N GLU A 64 -16.29 -16.19 -54.03
CA GLU A 64 -17.09 -15.13 -53.40
C GLU A 64 -17.52 -15.51 -51.98
N LYS A 65 -18.05 -16.74 -51.79
CA LYS A 65 -18.43 -17.23 -50.45
C LYS A 65 -17.24 -17.32 -49.50
N ALA A 66 -16.09 -17.79 -49.99
CA ALA A 66 -14.87 -17.85 -49.19
C ALA A 66 -14.42 -16.45 -48.76
N LEU A 67 -14.33 -15.50 -49.70
CA LEU A 67 -13.95 -14.11 -49.41
C LEU A 67 -14.91 -13.47 -48.41
N LYS A 68 -16.23 -13.65 -48.57
CA LYS A 68 -17.23 -13.17 -47.61
C LYS A 68 -17.03 -13.75 -46.20
N SER A 69 -16.71 -15.05 -46.11
CA SER A 69 -16.42 -15.71 -44.84
C SER A 69 -15.15 -15.17 -44.18
N PHE A 70 -14.09 -14.91 -44.97
CA PHE A 70 -12.85 -14.33 -44.48
C PHE A 70 -13.02 -12.87 -44.01
N VAL A 71 -13.76 -12.04 -44.76
CA VAL A 71 -14.08 -10.67 -44.36
C VAL A 71 -14.79 -10.66 -43.01
N LYS A 72 -15.81 -11.52 -42.84
CA LYS A 72 -16.52 -11.67 -41.56
C LYS A 72 -15.55 -12.10 -40.44
N HIS A 73 -14.75 -13.13 -40.67
CA HIS A 73 -13.84 -13.65 -39.66
C HIS A 73 -12.75 -12.64 -39.27
N SER A 74 -12.28 -11.82 -40.21
CA SER A 74 -11.32 -10.74 -39.95
C SER A 74 -11.89 -9.66 -39.04
N GLY A 75 -13.16 -9.28 -39.25
CA GLY A 75 -13.88 -8.34 -38.38
C GLY A 75 -14.16 -8.93 -36.99
N ASP A 76 -14.60 -10.19 -36.91
CA ASP A 76 -14.80 -10.88 -35.64
C ASP A 76 -13.48 -10.99 -34.85
N THR A 77 -12.36 -11.22 -35.54
CA THR A 77 -11.02 -11.32 -34.94
C THR A 77 -10.51 -9.96 -34.44
N SER A 78 -10.66 -8.89 -35.22
CA SER A 78 -10.23 -7.55 -34.79
C SER A 78 -11.04 -7.07 -33.57
N GLN A 79 -12.35 -7.35 -33.55
CA GLN A 79 -13.22 -7.07 -32.41
C GLN A 79 -12.82 -7.90 -31.19
N GLY A 80 -12.48 -9.18 -31.37
CA GLY A 80 -11.99 -10.07 -30.32
C GLY A 80 -10.69 -9.58 -29.68
N ILE A 81 -9.70 -9.15 -30.49
CA ILE A 81 -8.43 -8.60 -30.00
C ILE A 81 -8.67 -7.32 -29.19
N ARG A 82 -9.50 -6.39 -29.68
CA ARG A 82 -9.84 -5.17 -28.93
C ARG A 82 -10.59 -5.48 -27.63
N GLN A 83 -11.49 -6.45 -27.64
CA GLN A 83 -12.20 -6.85 -26.43
C GLN A 83 -11.25 -7.49 -25.42
N MET A 84 -10.34 -8.36 -25.87
CA MET A 84 -9.32 -8.97 -25.02
C MET A 84 -8.40 -7.91 -24.41
N SER A 85 -7.97 -6.92 -25.20
CA SER A 85 -7.14 -5.81 -24.73
C SER A 85 -7.86 -4.94 -23.69
N ARG A 86 -9.14 -4.59 -23.92
CA ARG A 86 -9.98 -3.92 -22.92
C ARG A 86 -10.16 -4.74 -21.64
N ASN A 87 -10.44 -6.04 -21.78
CA ASN A 87 -10.57 -6.93 -20.63
C ASN A 87 -9.25 -7.00 -19.84
N HIS A 88 -8.09 -7.01 -20.50
CA HIS A 88 -6.78 -6.94 -19.83
C HIS A 88 -6.59 -5.61 -19.12
N GLN A 89 -6.94 -4.48 -19.75
CA GLN A 89 -6.85 -3.17 -19.13
C GLN A 89 -7.72 -3.06 -17.88
N GLU A 90 -8.96 -3.55 -17.96
CA GLU A 90 -9.91 -3.58 -16.85
C GLU A 90 -9.46 -4.55 -15.75
N ASN A 91 -8.94 -5.73 -16.11
CA ASN A 91 -8.40 -6.71 -15.17
C ASN A 91 -7.13 -6.21 -14.49
N ASP A 92 -6.21 -5.56 -15.21
CA ASP A 92 -4.97 -5.02 -14.65
C ASP A 92 -5.26 -3.85 -13.70
N HIS A 93 -6.22 -2.99 -14.06
CA HIS A 93 -6.70 -1.93 -13.16
C HIS A 93 -7.40 -2.52 -11.93
N GLY A 94 -8.30 -3.48 -12.12
CA GLY A 94 -9.00 -4.18 -11.05
C GLY A 94 -8.06 -4.97 -10.14
N LEU A 95 -7.02 -5.60 -10.69
CA LEU A 95 -5.96 -6.29 -9.97
C LEU A 95 -5.07 -5.30 -9.21
N GLY A 96 -4.75 -4.13 -9.77
CA GLY A 96 -4.02 -3.08 -9.07
C GLY A 96 -4.78 -2.55 -7.84
N GLU A 97 -6.08 -2.32 -7.98
CA GLU A 97 -6.96 -1.95 -6.86
C GLU A 97 -7.17 -3.09 -5.87
N ALA A 98 -7.32 -4.33 -6.33
CA ALA A 98 -7.47 -5.51 -5.50
C ALA A 98 -6.15 -5.80 -4.74
N PHE A 99 -5.00 -5.61 -5.36
CA PHE A 99 -3.68 -5.77 -4.73
C PHE A 99 -3.45 -4.67 -3.68
N THR A 100 -3.86 -3.43 -3.98
CA THR A 100 -3.84 -2.33 -3.00
C THR A 100 -4.78 -2.63 -1.82
N ARG A 101 -5.96 -3.20 -2.07
CA ARG A 101 -6.91 -3.65 -1.03
C ARG A 101 -6.36 -4.84 -0.24
N ILE A 102 -5.83 -5.88 -0.88
CA ILE A 102 -5.29 -7.10 -0.25
C ILE A 102 -4.05 -6.79 0.59
N ASN A 103 -3.16 -5.91 0.12
CA ASN A 103 -2.01 -5.43 0.88
C ASN A 103 -2.44 -4.56 2.09
N SER A 104 -3.68 -4.06 2.07
CA SER A 104 -4.26 -3.24 3.15
C SER A 104 -5.25 -4.00 4.05
N SER A 105 -5.73 -5.19 3.65
CA SER A 105 -6.87 -5.88 4.29
C SER A 105 -6.47 -7.08 5.17
N GLY A 106 -5.18 -7.27 5.45
CA GLY A 106 -4.71 -8.30 6.39
C GLY A 106 -3.76 -7.78 7.49
N ARG A 107 -3.40 -6.49 7.47
CA ARG A 107 -2.40 -5.93 8.38
C ARG A 107 -2.86 -4.60 8.94
N THR A 108 -2.73 -4.45 10.25
CA THR A 108 -3.09 -3.25 10.99
C THR A 108 -2.39 -2.03 10.37
N PRO A 109 -3.15 -1.02 9.91
CA PRO A 109 -2.63 0.27 9.49
C PRO A 109 -1.54 0.84 10.39
N MET A 110 -0.45 1.38 9.82
CA MET A 110 0.64 2.00 10.58
C MET A 110 0.74 3.48 10.23
N TYR A 111 0.95 4.32 11.24
CA TYR A 111 1.11 5.76 11.11
C TYR A 111 2.35 6.25 11.85
N LEU A 112 2.98 7.28 11.30
CA LEU A 112 4.13 7.94 11.88
C LEU A 112 3.73 9.36 12.30
N LEU A 113 3.82 9.64 13.59
CA LEU A 113 3.71 10.97 14.18
C LEU A 113 5.05 11.70 14.06
N HIS A 114 5.04 12.82 13.35
CA HIS A 114 6.19 13.69 13.16
C HIS A 114 6.36 14.69 14.32
N ASP A 115 7.55 15.27 14.40
CA ASP A 115 7.93 16.23 15.46
C ASP A 115 7.12 17.53 15.46
N ASP A 116 6.46 17.86 14.36
CA ASP A 116 5.58 19.01 14.17
C ASP A 116 4.11 18.69 14.47
N GLY A 117 3.80 17.43 14.80
CA GLY A 117 2.45 16.95 15.04
C GLY A 117 1.74 16.41 13.79
N SER A 118 2.29 16.60 12.59
CA SER A 118 1.72 15.98 11.39
C SER A 118 1.81 14.46 11.47
N VAL A 119 0.89 13.77 10.79
CA VAL A 119 0.87 12.31 10.76
C VAL A 119 0.86 11.82 9.32
N SER A 120 1.75 10.87 9.02
CA SER A 120 1.81 10.20 7.72
C SER A 120 1.48 8.72 7.85
N ARG A 121 0.92 8.13 6.79
CA ARG A 121 0.78 6.69 6.67
C ARG A 121 2.17 6.08 6.48
N LEU A 122 2.53 5.12 7.31
CA LEU A 122 3.77 4.35 7.23
C LEU A 122 3.50 3.04 6.48
N ARG A 123 4.25 2.79 5.41
CA ARG A 123 4.18 1.56 4.61
C ARG A 123 5.21 0.55 5.06
N GLU A 124 5.08 -0.67 4.59
CA GLU A 124 5.95 -1.79 4.98
C GLU A 124 7.34 -1.75 4.35
N ASP A 125 7.48 -1.06 3.23
CA ASP A 125 8.77 -0.69 2.64
C ASP A 125 9.43 0.47 3.39
N GLY A 126 8.77 0.98 4.44
CA GLY A 126 9.20 2.12 5.24
C GLY A 126 9.08 3.48 4.55
N SER A 127 8.40 3.55 3.40
CA SER A 127 7.98 4.81 2.80
C SER A 127 6.82 5.43 3.58
N THR A 128 6.63 6.74 3.40
CA THR A 128 5.53 7.48 4.03
C THR A 128 4.70 8.24 3.01
N HIS A 129 3.38 8.26 3.22
CA HIS A 129 2.45 9.01 2.39
C HIS A 129 1.49 9.84 3.23
N LYS A 130 0.84 10.83 2.60
CA LYS A 130 -0.28 11.53 3.22
C LYS A 130 -1.41 10.54 3.54
N ILE A 131 -2.07 10.74 4.67
CA ILE A 131 -3.25 9.96 5.04
C ILE A 131 -4.38 10.30 4.06
N ALA A 132 -5.03 9.26 3.52
CA ALA A 132 -6.19 9.44 2.66
C ALA A 132 -7.36 10.07 3.44
N HIS A 133 -8.15 10.92 2.80
CA HIS A 133 -9.26 11.60 3.48
C HIS A 133 -10.33 10.62 3.99
N ASP A 134 -10.52 9.52 3.27
CA ASP A 134 -11.48 8.45 3.53
C ASP A 134 -10.85 7.24 4.25
N ASP A 135 -9.69 7.41 4.89
CA ASP A 135 -9.00 6.33 5.59
C ASP A 135 -9.90 5.71 6.70
N PRO A 136 -10.25 4.42 6.59
CA PRO A 136 -11.24 3.79 7.46
C PRO A 136 -10.69 3.33 8.82
N SER A 137 -9.37 3.49 9.06
CA SER A 137 -8.70 2.97 10.25
C SER A 137 -9.15 3.60 11.57
N GLY A 138 -9.81 4.76 11.52
CA GLY A 138 -10.12 5.56 12.70
C GLY A 138 -9.02 6.56 13.07
N ILE A 139 -7.92 6.66 12.31
CA ILE A 139 -6.85 7.63 12.60
C ILE A 139 -7.36 9.07 12.66
N HIS A 140 -8.32 9.43 11.82
CA HIS A 140 -8.91 10.78 11.80
C HIS A 140 -9.66 11.13 13.09
N ASP A 141 -10.06 10.14 13.90
CA ASP A 141 -10.75 10.38 15.18
C ASP A 141 -9.82 10.97 16.26
N ILE A 142 -8.50 10.97 16.02
CA ILE A 142 -7.47 11.53 16.92
C ILE A 142 -6.67 12.67 16.28
N LEU A 143 -7.06 13.12 15.08
CA LEU A 143 -6.40 14.23 14.37
C LEU A 143 -7.25 15.49 14.44
N HIS A 144 -6.59 16.62 14.69
CA HIS A 144 -7.17 17.96 14.66
C HIS A 144 -6.61 18.70 13.45
N ASN A 145 -7.45 18.98 12.45
CA ASN A 145 -7.02 19.57 11.17
C ASN A 145 -5.85 18.79 10.50
N GLY A 146 -5.88 17.46 10.59
CA GLY A 146 -4.87 16.58 10.00
C GLY A 146 -3.57 16.42 10.81
N ALA A 147 -3.50 16.95 12.03
CA ALA A 147 -2.34 16.83 12.91
C ALA A 147 -2.74 16.46 14.34
N MET A 148 -1.86 15.76 15.05
CA MET A 148 -1.98 15.60 16.50
C MET A 148 -1.33 16.79 17.17
N GLN A 149 -2.04 17.42 18.11
CA GLN A 149 -1.44 18.50 18.87
C GLN A 149 -0.31 17.96 19.76
N PRO A 150 0.93 18.48 19.62
CA PRO A 150 2.04 18.01 20.42
C PRO A 150 1.76 18.21 21.92
N PRO A 151 2.37 17.42 22.81
CA PRO A 151 2.18 17.63 24.24
C PRO A 151 2.60 19.05 24.66
N GLN A 152 2.00 19.61 25.71
CA GLN A 152 2.42 20.90 26.27
C GLN A 152 3.25 20.73 27.55
N ALA A 153 4.08 21.73 27.88
CA ALA A 153 4.89 21.66 29.09
C ALA A 153 3.97 21.72 30.32
N GLY A 154 4.04 20.74 31.21
CA GLY A 154 3.16 20.70 32.38
C GLY A 154 1.99 19.73 32.28
N GLU A 155 1.68 19.28 31.08
CA GLU A 155 0.53 18.41 30.82
C GLU A 155 0.75 17.00 31.38
N PHE A 156 -0.31 16.41 31.96
CA PHE A 156 -0.30 15.07 32.55
C PHE A 156 0.94 14.80 33.42
N LYS A 157 1.28 15.75 34.29
CA LYS A 157 2.33 15.57 35.29
C LYS A 157 1.86 14.61 36.38
N LEU A 158 2.75 13.71 36.79
CA LEU A 158 2.53 12.89 37.97
C LEU A 158 2.34 13.77 39.21
N PRO A 159 1.39 13.43 40.11
CA PRO A 159 1.20 14.19 41.34
C PRO A 159 2.48 14.21 42.18
N PRO A 160 2.78 15.31 42.89
CA PRO A 160 3.97 15.43 43.70
C PRO A 160 4.03 14.30 44.74
N LYS A 161 5.24 13.75 44.99
CA LYS A 161 5.41 12.75 46.04
C LYS A 161 4.99 13.36 47.38
N SER A 162 4.16 12.67 48.17
CA SER A 162 3.73 13.16 49.48
C SER A 162 4.94 13.41 50.37
N ARG A 163 5.09 14.65 50.88
CA ARG A 163 6.18 15.06 51.79
C ARG A 163 5.97 14.62 53.25
N LYS A 164 4.92 13.86 53.56
CA LYS A 164 4.64 13.43 54.95
C LYS A 164 5.59 12.29 55.37
N LYS A 165 6.60 12.71 56.14
CA LYS A 165 7.52 12.05 57.08
C LYS A 165 7.77 10.53 56.97
N ALA A 166 9.06 10.23 56.74
CA ALA A 166 9.91 9.29 57.48
C ALA A 166 9.72 7.77 57.37
N ASP A 167 8.71 7.25 56.67
CA ASP A 167 8.68 5.81 56.35
C ASP A 167 9.07 5.62 54.87
N ALA A 168 10.17 4.89 54.69
CA ALA A 168 10.76 4.33 53.46
C ALA A 168 10.21 4.85 52.13
N ALA A 169 11.09 5.45 51.31
CA ALA A 169 11.02 5.53 49.85
C ALA A 169 9.75 4.94 49.23
N VAL A 170 8.61 5.65 49.30
CA VAL A 170 7.38 5.18 48.66
C VAL A 170 7.64 5.28 47.16
N GLN A 171 8.16 4.19 46.61
CA GLN A 171 8.36 4.03 45.19
C GLN A 171 6.97 4.13 44.58
N ARG A 172 6.83 5.05 43.62
CA ARG A 172 5.58 5.13 42.86
C ARG A 172 5.33 3.75 42.23
N PRO A 173 4.08 3.28 42.17
CA PRO A 173 3.75 2.06 41.44
C PRO A 173 4.40 2.10 40.04
N GLN A 174 5.14 1.06 39.71
CA GLN A 174 5.81 0.93 38.42
C GLN A 174 4.92 0.12 37.47
N THR A 175 5.03 0.42 36.18
CA THR A 175 4.49 -0.43 35.12
C THR A 175 5.47 -1.57 34.84
N SER A 176 4.96 -2.79 34.79
CA SER A 176 5.72 -3.94 34.28
C SER A 176 5.80 -3.87 32.76
N SER A 177 6.99 -4.10 32.19
CA SER A 177 7.18 -4.24 30.75
C SER A 177 7.80 -5.58 30.40
N ALA A 178 7.28 -6.25 29.38
CA ALA A 178 7.84 -7.49 28.86
C ALA A 178 8.99 -7.19 27.87
N LYS A 179 10.10 -7.92 27.97
CA LYS A 179 11.17 -7.82 26.97
C LYS A 179 10.78 -8.65 25.74
N VAL A 180 10.94 -8.08 24.55
CA VAL A 180 10.72 -8.73 23.25
C VAL A 180 11.90 -8.48 22.34
N ASP A 181 12.09 -9.33 21.34
CA ASP A 181 13.13 -9.12 20.33
C ASP A 181 12.71 -8.04 19.33
N HIS A 182 13.66 -7.27 18.84
CA HIS A 182 13.41 -6.18 17.90
C HIS A 182 12.80 -6.70 16.59
N GLY A 183 11.75 -6.03 16.10
CA GLY A 183 11.09 -6.39 14.83
C GLY A 183 10.20 -7.65 14.87
N THR A 184 10.17 -8.36 16.01
CA THR A 184 9.42 -9.63 16.13
C THR A 184 7.92 -9.44 16.36
N THR A 185 7.51 -8.32 16.98
CA THR A 185 6.10 -7.96 17.16
C THR A 185 5.67 -6.90 16.13
N PRO A 186 4.37 -6.76 15.82
CA PRO A 186 3.87 -5.71 14.94
C PRO A 186 4.31 -4.30 15.38
N LEU A 187 4.24 -4.01 16.68
CA LEU A 187 4.65 -2.72 17.23
C LEU A 187 6.17 -2.50 17.13
N ALA A 188 6.98 -3.53 17.45
CA ALA A 188 8.43 -3.43 17.33
C ALA A 188 8.84 -3.23 15.86
N ARG A 189 8.20 -3.93 14.92
CA ARG A 189 8.43 -3.75 13.48
C ARG A 189 8.04 -2.36 12.99
N ALA A 190 6.90 -1.83 13.45
CA ALA A 190 6.47 -0.47 13.10
C ALA A 190 7.51 0.58 13.55
N THR A 191 8.15 0.42 14.71
CA THR A 191 9.23 1.33 15.13
C THR A 191 10.49 1.23 14.25
N GLN A 192 10.84 0.03 13.76
CA GLN A 192 11.95 -0.15 12.82
C GLN A 192 11.69 0.54 11.48
N LEU A 193 10.46 0.38 10.96
CA LEU A 193 10.02 1.06 9.74
C LEU A 193 10.04 2.59 9.91
N ALA A 194 9.60 3.10 11.06
CA ALA A 194 9.66 4.52 11.35
C ALA A 194 11.11 5.05 11.41
N ARG A 195 12.06 4.29 11.95
CA ARG A 195 13.49 4.64 11.90
C ARG A 195 14.01 4.71 10.47
N TYR A 196 13.65 3.72 9.65
CA TYR A 196 14.01 3.70 8.25
C TYR A 196 13.47 4.93 7.51
N ALA A 197 12.18 5.22 7.68
CA ALA A 197 11.52 6.41 7.12
C ALA A 197 12.27 7.70 7.49
N ASN A 198 12.63 7.84 8.77
CA ASN A 198 13.28 9.05 9.29
C ASN A 198 14.80 9.11 9.11
N ASN A 199 15.42 8.08 8.54
CA ASN A 199 16.88 7.95 8.49
C ASN A 199 17.56 8.09 9.86
N ASP A 200 16.93 7.58 10.91
CA ASP A 200 17.31 7.84 12.30
C ASP A 200 18.00 6.63 12.95
N TYR A 201 19.33 6.62 12.89
CA TYR A 201 20.19 5.55 13.43
C TYR A 201 21.09 6.04 14.58
N GLY A 202 20.75 7.18 15.17
CA GLY A 202 21.57 7.83 16.17
C GLY A 202 22.80 8.55 15.60
N ASN A 203 23.52 9.23 16.49
CA ASN A 203 24.65 10.09 16.18
C ASN A 203 25.80 9.80 17.15
N GLN A 204 27.00 9.63 16.61
CA GLN A 204 28.24 9.55 17.36
C GLN A 204 28.91 10.93 17.38
N ARG A 205 29.20 11.47 18.57
CA ARG A 205 30.01 12.68 18.76
C ARG A 205 31.14 12.38 19.74
N GLY A 206 32.37 12.30 19.23
CA GLY A 206 33.52 11.84 20.01
C GLY A 206 33.29 10.42 20.54
N SER A 207 33.41 10.22 21.85
CA SER A 207 33.12 8.94 22.52
C SER A 207 31.64 8.73 22.85
N THR A 208 30.78 9.75 22.65
CA THR A 208 29.37 9.69 23.08
C THR A 208 28.44 9.31 21.93
N PHE A 209 27.65 8.26 22.13
CA PHE A 209 26.55 7.88 21.24
C PHE A 209 25.23 8.44 21.79
N THR A 210 24.41 9.02 20.91
CA THR A 210 23.06 9.51 21.23
C THR A 210 22.08 9.04 20.18
N SER A 211 20.87 8.65 20.59
CA SER A 211 19.80 8.29 19.67
C SER A 211 18.46 8.67 20.29
N ASN A 212 17.51 9.09 19.46
CA ASN A 212 16.13 9.23 19.89
C ASN A 212 15.54 7.83 20.09
N ASN A 213 14.57 7.72 20.98
CA ASN A 213 13.79 6.51 21.21
C ASN A 213 12.48 6.56 20.43
N TYR A 214 12.00 5.44 19.92
CA TYR A 214 10.67 5.33 19.33
C TYR A 214 9.75 4.54 20.27
N ALA A 215 8.46 4.85 20.19
CA ALA A 215 7.41 4.06 20.81
C ALA A 215 6.24 3.90 19.83
N ALA A 216 5.52 2.80 19.95
CA ALA A 216 4.37 2.48 19.13
C ALA A 216 3.20 2.05 20.01
N VAL A 217 2.00 2.56 19.74
CA VAL A 217 0.75 2.13 20.39
C VAL A 217 -0.12 1.38 19.41
N ARG A 218 -0.79 0.33 19.89
CA ARG A 218 -1.93 -0.29 19.21
C ARG A 218 -3.20 0.38 19.71
N TYR A 219 -3.89 1.07 18.81
CA TYR A 219 -5.18 1.71 19.06
C TYR A 219 -6.31 0.84 18.50
N GLN A 220 -7.36 0.64 19.28
CA GLN A 220 -8.53 -0.14 18.90
C GLN A 220 -9.82 0.45 19.49
N ASP A 221 -10.73 0.87 18.60
CA ASP A 221 -12.03 1.46 18.92
C ASP A 221 -13.13 0.76 18.09
N GLY A 222 -13.80 -0.23 18.69
CA GLY A 222 -14.68 -1.14 17.96
C GLY A 222 -13.90 -1.91 16.88
N ASP A 223 -14.36 -1.81 15.63
CA ASP A 223 -13.74 -2.44 14.46
C ASP A 223 -12.56 -1.62 13.87
N LYS A 224 -12.35 -0.40 14.36
CA LYS A 224 -11.25 0.48 13.92
C LYS A 224 -9.98 0.10 14.67
N GLU A 225 -8.91 -0.19 13.93
CA GLU A 225 -7.61 -0.53 14.51
C GLU A 225 -6.46 0.11 13.72
N PHE A 226 -5.48 0.65 14.43
CA PHE A 226 -4.21 1.08 13.85
C PHE A 226 -3.04 1.03 14.85
N ILE A 227 -1.83 1.13 14.31
CA ILE A 227 -0.59 1.36 15.04
C ILE A 227 -0.14 2.79 14.81
N LEU A 228 0.11 3.54 15.87
CA LEU A 228 0.71 4.87 15.81
C LEU A 228 2.11 4.83 16.40
N VAL A 229 3.08 5.32 15.65
CA VAL A 229 4.50 5.37 16.04
C VAL A 229 4.92 6.81 16.26
N GLY A 230 5.62 7.09 17.36
CA GLY A 230 6.17 8.41 17.64
C GLY A 230 7.62 8.36 18.13
N ARG A 231 8.34 9.43 17.82
CA ARG A 231 9.75 9.62 18.20
C ARG A 231 9.85 10.50 19.45
N SER A 232 10.77 10.16 20.34
CA SER A 232 11.13 11.01 21.48
C SER A 232 11.74 12.32 20.98
N LYS A 233 11.40 13.44 21.64
CA LYS A 233 11.95 14.76 21.33
C LYS A 233 12.36 15.44 22.62
N ASN A 234 13.67 15.54 22.86
CA ASN A 234 14.25 16.09 24.09
C ASN A 234 13.57 17.43 24.47
N PRO A 235 13.07 17.60 25.71
CA PRO A 235 13.28 16.75 26.89
C PRO A 235 12.28 15.60 27.08
N ARG A 236 11.40 15.33 26.12
CA ARG A 236 10.33 14.33 26.26
C ARG A 236 10.72 12.98 25.69
N HIS A 237 10.40 11.95 26.46
CA HIS A 237 10.53 10.57 26.04
C HIS A 237 9.39 10.19 25.07
N SER A 238 9.51 9.06 24.39
CA SER A 238 8.56 8.67 23.34
C SER A 238 7.18 8.31 23.87
N GLU A 239 7.07 7.82 25.12
CA GLU A 239 5.78 7.41 25.70
C GLU A 239 4.85 8.61 25.92
N PRO A 240 5.28 9.73 26.55
CA PRO A 240 4.43 10.91 26.64
C PRO A 240 4.16 11.58 25.29
N ILE A 241 5.05 11.44 24.29
CA ILE A 241 4.84 12.02 22.95
C ILE A 241 3.59 11.43 22.28
N ILE A 242 3.43 10.10 22.33
CA ILE A 242 2.27 9.43 21.75
C ILE A 242 1.08 9.36 22.71
N GLY A 243 1.33 9.29 24.03
CA GLY A 243 0.27 9.07 25.02
C GLY A 243 -0.49 10.34 25.42
N ILE A 244 0.17 11.49 25.54
CA ILE A 244 -0.49 12.72 26.00
C ILE A 244 -1.62 13.18 25.06
N PRO A 245 -1.44 13.21 23.73
CA PRO A 245 -2.55 13.58 22.85
C PRO A 245 -3.78 12.68 23.03
N LEU A 246 -3.56 11.36 23.18
CA LEU A 246 -4.64 10.40 23.41
C LEU A 246 -5.31 10.58 24.77
N LEU A 247 -4.56 10.96 25.81
CA LEU A 247 -5.12 11.29 27.12
C LEU A 247 -5.94 12.58 27.08
N ARG A 248 -5.44 13.61 26.40
CA ARG A 248 -6.11 14.90 26.23
C ARG A 248 -7.46 14.74 25.57
N ASP A 249 -7.51 13.93 24.51
CA ASP A 249 -8.73 13.68 23.74
C ASP A 249 -9.62 12.61 24.37
N GLN A 250 -9.27 12.12 25.58
CA GLN A 250 -9.99 11.06 26.31
C GLN A 250 -10.09 9.74 25.51
N LYS A 251 -9.16 9.52 24.58
CA LYS A 251 -9.06 8.34 23.71
C LYS A 251 -8.09 7.27 24.25
N SER A 252 -7.41 7.55 25.36
CA SER A 252 -6.44 6.61 25.96
C SER A 252 -7.02 5.24 26.32
N GLY A 253 -8.33 5.12 26.60
CA GLY A 253 -8.99 3.84 26.88
C GLY A 253 -9.08 2.87 25.69
N ASN A 254 -8.80 3.37 24.48
CA ASN A 254 -8.74 2.59 23.25
C ASN A 254 -7.32 2.09 22.94
N VAL A 255 -6.33 2.44 23.77
CA VAL A 255 -4.98 1.89 23.64
C VAL A 255 -4.94 0.50 24.29
N ARG A 256 -4.46 -0.50 23.55
CA ARG A 256 -4.38 -1.88 24.05
C ARG A 256 -2.96 -2.24 24.46
N ASP A 257 -2.01 -1.90 23.60
CA ASP A 257 -0.62 -2.28 23.74
C ASP A 257 0.29 -1.09 23.47
N LEU A 258 1.38 -1.00 24.22
CA LEU A 258 2.47 -0.04 24.04
C LEU A 258 3.78 -0.81 23.90
N TYR A 259 4.53 -0.47 22.87
CA TYR A 259 5.92 -0.87 22.71
C TYR A 259 6.80 0.36 22.81
N THR A 260 7.91 0.24 23.54
CA THR A 260 8.96 1.25 23.62
C THR A 260 10.28 0.59 23.26
N GLU A 261 11.14 1.19 22.45
CA GLU A 261 12.38 0.49 22.12
C GLU A 261 13.23 0.22 23.36
N ARG A 262 13.32 1.19 24.28
CA ARG A 262 13.95 1.05 25.59
C ARG A 262 12.92 0.79 26.67
N ALA A 263 13.30 0.05 27.72
CA ALA A 263 12.50 -0.14 28.91
C ALA A 263 12.06 1.22 29.49
N PRO A 264 10.79 1.37 29.92
CA PRO A 264 10.31 2.61 30.52
C PRO A 264 11.20 3.03 31.69
N CYS A 265 11.72 4.26 31.64
CA CYS A 265 12.60 4.77 32.68
C CYS A 265 11.85 5.04 34.00
N PRO A 266 12.55 5.35 35.12
CA PRO A 266 11.92 5.59 36.42
C PRO A 266 10.89 6.73 36.47
N SER A 267 10.85 7.63 35.48
CA SER A 267 9.79 8.65 35.34
C SER A 267 8.66 8.21 34.40
N CYS A 268 8.96 7.47 33.32
CA CYS A 268 7.95 6.95 32.38
C CYS A 268 7.12 5.82 32.98
N SER A 269 7.76 4.86 33.66
CA SER A 269 7.08 3.70 34.24
C SER A 269 5.94 4.07 35.22
N PRO A 270 6.13 5.00 36.19
CA PRO A 270 5.01 5.45 37.03
C PRO A 270 4.01 6.33 36.29
N TRP A 271 4.44 7.03 35.22
CA TRP A 271 3.53 7.82 34.38
C TRP A 271 2.55 6.90 33.67
N LEU A 272 3.05 5.84 33.03
CA LEU A 272 2.24 4.80 32.42
C LEU A 272 1.30 4.17 33.44
N LYS A 273 1.80 3.85 34.64
CA LYS A 273 0.99 3.21 35.69
C LYS A 273 -0.14 4.11 36.19
N HIS A 274 0.05 5.42 36.14
CA HIS A 274 -0.94 6.38 36.62
C HIS A 274 -1.99 6.71 35.56
N PHE A 275 -1.57 6.99 34.32
CA PHE A 275 -2.47 7.50 33.28
C PHE A 275 -3.03 6.42 32.35
N VAL A 276 -2.30 5.32 32.17
CA VAL A 276 -2.69 4.22 31.27
C VAL A 276 -2.45 2.86 31.93
N PRO A 277 -3.00 2.59 33.14
CA PRO A 277 -2.70 1.38 33.91
C PRO A 277 -3.16 0.07 33.25
N HIS A 278 -4.00 0.14 32.23
CA HIS A 278 -4.68 -0.98 31.59
C HIS A 278 -3.92 -1.58 30.40
N ILE A 279 -2.88 -0.90 29.91
CA ILE A 279 -2.19 -1.31 28.68
C ILE A 279 -1.10 -2.35 28.97
N ASN A 280 -0.88 -3.25 28.02
CA ASN A 280 0.30 -4.11 28.05
C ASN A 280 1.51 -3.32 27.54
N VAL A 281 2.64 -3.40 28.24
CA VAL A 281 3.87 -2.70 27.84
C VAL A 281 4.95 -3.71 27.47
N SER A 282 5.63 -3.47 26.35
CA SER A 282 6.76 -4.25 25.88
C SER A 282 7.95 -3.39 25.48
N HIS A 283 9.16 -3.96 25.48
CA HIS A 283 10.38 -3.25 25.12
C HIS A 283 11.49 -4.15 24.58
N SER A 284 12.49 -3.58 23.90
CA SER A 284 13.63 -4.35 23.35
C SER A 284 14.93 -4.18 24.14
N PHE A 285 15.23 -2.96 24.62
CA PHE A 285 16.52 -2.62 25.22
C PHE A 285 16.40 -2.30 26.71
N VAL A 286 17.28 -2.89 27.52
CA VAL A 286 17.39 -2.60 28.96
C VAL A 286 18.65 -1.77 29.23
N GLY A 287 19.78 -2.14 28.59
CA GLY A 287 21.09 -1.51 28.75
C GLY A 287 21.27 -0.14 28.07
N GLY A 288 20.20 0.47 27.58
CA GLY A 288 20.24 1.79 26.94
C GLY A 288 21.18 1.85 25.74
N ASN A 289 22.06 2.85 25.70
CA ASN A 289 22.91 3.13 24.52
C ASN A 289 23.94 2.02 24.23
N VAL A 290 24.30 1.21 25.24
CA VAL A 290 25.26 0.11 25.09
C VAL A 290 24.70 -0.99 24.17
N GLU A 291 23.42 -1.32 24.31
CA GLU A 291 22.73 -2.30 23.46
C GLU A 291 22.24 -1.65 22.16
N MET A 292 21.79 -0.40 22.24
CA MET A 292 21.14 0.28 21.13
C MET A 292 22.12 0.67 20.02
N LYS A 293 23.36 1.03 20.34
CA LYS A 293 24.38 1.41 19.35
C LYS A 293 24.68 0.28 18.33
N PRO A 294 25.14 -0.92 18.74
CA PRO A 294 25.46 -1.98 17.79
C PRO A 294 24.23 -2.43 17.00
N TYR A 295 23.05 -2.40 17.63
CA TYR A 295 21.79 -2.66 16.93
C TYR A 295 21.52 -1.65 15.82
N LEU A 296 21.63 -0.35 16.09
CA LEU A 296 21.36 0.69 15.09
C LEU A 296 22.40 0.72 13.98
N GLU A 297 23.66 0.39 14.27
CA GLU A 297 24.71 0.20 13.25
C GLU A 297 24.38 -0.98 12.33
N ALA A 298 23.94 -2.11 12.89
CA ALA A 298 23.52 -3.27 12.10
C ALA A 298 22.27 -2.98 11.26
N LEU A 299 21.28 -2.30 11.85
CA LEU A 299 20.05 -1.91 11.17
C LEU A 299 20.33 -0.95 10.01
N ARG A 300 21.20 0.05 10.23
CA ARG A 300 21.62 1.00 9.20
C ARG A 300 22.26 0.28 8.00
N LYS A 301 23.16 -0.67 8.28
CA LYS A 301 23.79 -1.51 7.25
C LYS A 301 22.77 -2.35 6.49
N HIS A 302 21.82 -2.97 7.19
CA HIS A 302 20.75 -3.76 6.57
C HIS A 302 19.88 -2.91 5.63
N HIS A 303 19.67 -1.64 5.97
CA HIS A 303 18.94 -0.68 5.15
C HIS A 303 19.76 -0.05 4.02
N GLY A 304 21.04 -0.42 3.87
CA GLY A 304 21.92 0.12 2.84
C GLY A 304 22.27 1.61 3.01
N ARG A 305 22.36 2.10 4.26
CA ARG A 305 22.62 3.52 4.58
C ARG A 305 23.91 3.77 5.35
#